data_AF-A0AB34GFK4-F1
#
_entry.id   AF-A0AB34GFK4-F1
#
_cell.length_a   1.000
_cell.length_b   1.000
_cell.length_c   1.000
_cell.angle_alpha   90.00
_cell.angle_beta   90.00
_cell.angle_gamma   90.00
#
_symmetry.space_group_name_H-M   'P 1'
#
loop_
_entity.id
_entity.type
_entity.pdbx_description
1 polymer ?
#
loop_
_entity_poly.entity_id
_entity_poly.type
_entity_poly.pdbx_seq_one_letter_code
_entity_poly.pdbx_strand_id
1 'polypeptide(L)'
;MTFPCFFPFLQNGELIYGCKDARSPVADWSELAHHLKPFFFPSNGLASGPHCTRAVIRELVRVITRVLLSGSDKGRAGTLRSGPGLRGPPVCEASPFSRSLRCQGKNTPERSGLPKGCLLYKTLQVQMLDLLDIEGLYPLYRRVERYLEEFPEERKTLQIDGPYDEAFYQRLLDLSTEDDGTVAFALTKVQQYRVAMTAKDCSIMIALSPCLQDASSDQRPIVPSSRSRFAFSVSVLDLDLKPYESIPHQYKLDGKIVNYYLKTVHAKDATVMSTRFKESEDCTLVLHKV
;
A
#
# COMPACT_ATOMS: atom_id res chain seq x y z
N MET A 1 11.81 3.13 18.13
CA MET A 1 11.01 3.30 16.90
C MET A 1 9.66 2.64 17.14
N THR A 2 8.62 3.42 17.27
CA THR A 2 7.23 2.95 17.27
C THR A 2 6.88 2.56 15.84
N PHE A 3 6.54 1.29 15.63
CA PHE A 3 5.97 0.87 14.35
C PHE A 3 4.52 1.36 14.29
N PRO A 4 4.11 2.07 13.23
CA PRO A 4 2.70 2.42 13.05
C PRO A 4 1.88 1.13 12.93
N CYS A 5 0.75 1.08 13.64
CA CYS A 5 -0.21 -0.01 13.47
C CYS A 5 -0.99 0.21 12.17
N PHE A 6 -0.61 -0.53 11.12
CA PHE A 6 -1.20 -0.40 9.78
C PHE A 6 -2.62 -1.00 9.66
N PHE A 7 -3.10 -1.79 10.63
CA PHE A 7 -4.36 -2.53 10.53
C PHE A 7 -5.20 -2.47 11.82
N PRO A 8 -5.89 -1.35 12.09
CA PRO A 8 -6.88 -1.28 13.17
C PRO A 8 -8.20 -1.96 12.78
N PHE A 9 -8.86 -2.63 13.73
CA PHE A 9 -10.22 -3.14 13.59
C PHE A 9 -11.13 -2.48 14.61
N LEU A 10 -12.30 -2.04 14.13
CA LEU A 10 -13.35 -1.48 14.96
C LEU A 10 -14.59 -2.36 14.93
N GLN A 11 -15.26 -2.47 16.08
CA GLN A 11 -16.58 -3.07 16.21
C GLN A 11 -17.49 -2.03 16.87
N ASN A 12 -18.58 -1.68 16.19
CA ASN A 12 -19.54 -0.67 16.67
C ASN A 12 -18.89 0.68 17.04
N GLY A 13 -17.82 1.06 16.34
CA GLY A 13 -17.07 2.29 16.60
C GLY A 13 -15.96 2.17 17.65
N GLU A 14 -15.81 1.02 18.33
CA GLU A 14 -14.78 0.80 19.33
C GLU A 14 -13.60 0.01 18.76
N LEU A 15 -12.37 0.43 19.08
CA LEU A 15 -11.15 -0.25 18.65
C LEU A 15 -10.95 -1.59 19.40
N ILE A 16 -11.10 -2.70 18.66
CA ILE A 16 -10.97 -4.07 19.17
C ILE A 16 -9.63 -4.73 18.83
N TYR A 17 -8.89 -4.22 17.85
CA TYR A 17 -7.55 -4.70 17.52
C TYR A 17 -6.74 -3.59 16.86
N GLY A 18 -5.45 -3.51 17.18
CA GLY A 18 -4.53 -2.46 16.75
C GLY A 18 -3.83 -1.81 17.93
N CYS A 19 -2.93 -0.86 17.65
CA CYS A 19 -2.17 -0.17 18.69
C CYS A 19 -3.07 0.85 19.36
N LYS A 20 -3.29 0.70 20.67
CA LYS A 20 -3.90 1.75 21.50
C LYS A 20 -2.86 2.79 21.90
N ASP A 21 -1.61 2.36 22.14
CA ASP A 21 -0.46 3.20 22.51
C ASP A 21 0.88 2.47 22.27
N ALA A 22 2.01 3.18 22.30
CA ALA A 22 3.37 2.64 22.15
C ALA A 22 3.77 1.54 23.15
N ARG A 23 2.96 1.32 24.21
CA ARG A 23 3.17 0.33 25.27
C ARG A 23 2.07 -0.74 25.32
N SER A 24 1.12 -0.73 24.37
CA SER A 24 0.04 -1.71 24.38
C SER A 24 0.60 -3.13 24.12
N PRO A 25 0.10 -4.15 24.83
CA PRO A 25 0.52 -5.53 24.60
C PRO A 25 0.34 -5.92 23.12
N VAL A 26 1.19 -6.83 22.66
CA VAL A 26 1.14 -7.40 21.31
C VAL A 26 -0.28 -7.89 21.03
N ALA A 27 -0.83 -7.45 19.90
CA ALA A 27 -2.23 -7.68 19.56
C ALA A 27 -2.57 -9.18 19.54
N ASP A 28 -3.53 -9.60 20.37
CA ASP A 28 -3.92 -11.00 20.52
C ASP A 28 -4.91 -11.44 19.42
N TRP A 29 -4.44 -12.36 18.57
CA TRP A 29 -5.26 -12.95 17.52
C TRP A 29 -6.46 -13.73 18.07
N SER A 30 -6.36 -14.27 19.29
CA SER A 30 -7.41 -15.04 19.94
C SER A 30 -8.56 -14.13 20.38
N GLU A 31 -8.23 -12.98 20.99
CA GLU A 31 -9.18 -11.92 21.33
C GLU A 31 -9.90 -11.39 20.08
N LEU A 32 -9.14 -11.05 19.02
CA LEU A 32 -9.75 -10.62 17.76
C LEU A 32 -10.70 -11.69 17.18
N ALA A 33 -10.28 -12.96 17.17
CA ALA A 33 -11.13 -14.04 16.67
C ALA A 33 -12.40 -14.23 17.52
N HIS A 34 -12.34 -13.96 18.84
CA HIS A 34 -13.51 -13.98 19.71
C HIS A 34 -14.54 -12.94 19.27
N HIS A 35 -14.11 -11.70 19.02
CA HIS A 35 -14.97 -10.62 18.51
C HIS A 35 -15.57 -10.94 17.13
N LEU A 36 -14.79 -11.56 16.24
CA LEU A 36 -15.20 -11.81 14.86
C LEU A 36 -16.07 -13.07 14.69
N LYS A 37 -15.97 -14.05 15.58
CA LYS A 37 -16.64 -15.35 15.46
C LYS A 37 -18.16 -15.23 15.22
N PRO A 38 -18.93 -14.39 15.96
CA PRO A 38 -20.37 -14.25 15.75
C PRO A 38 -20.75 -13.80 14.34
N PHE A 39 -19.88 -13.02 13.69
CA PHE A 39 -20.12 -12.49 12.34
C PHE A 39 -19.89 -13.54 11.26
N PHE A 40 -18.79 -14.31 11.35
CA PHE A 40 -18.41 -15.29 10.32
C PHE A 40 -19.04 -16.68 10.52
N PHE A 41 -19.39 -17.04 11.76
CA PHE A 41 -19.95 -18.34 12.13
C PHE A 41 -21.15 -18.16 13.08
N PRO A 42 -22.27 -17.58 12.61
CA PRO A 42 -23.45 -17.37 13.43
C PRO A 42 -24.03 -18.73 13.88
N SER A 43 -24.34 -18.83 15.17
CA SER A 43 -25.02 -19.98 15.76
C SER A 43 -26.52 -19.89 15.44
N ASN A 44 -26.94 -20.33 14.25
CA ASN A 44 -28.33 -20.29 13.79
C ASN A 44 -29.24 -21.29 14.56
N GLY A 45 -29.27 -21.21 15.90
CA GLY A 45 -30.01 -22.15 16.76
C GLY A 45 -29.36 -23.53 16.98
N LEU A 46 -28.29 -23.85 16.24
CA LEU A 46 -27.42 -25.01 16.49
C LEU A 46 -26.12 -24.55 17.15
N ALA A 47 -25.60 -25.32 18.11
CA ALA A 47 -24.28 -25.06 18.68
C ALA A 47 -23.24 -25.04 17.54
N SER A 48 -22.68 -23.86 17.24
CA SER A 48 -21.56 -23.74 16.30
C SER A 48 -20.45 -24.66 16.81
N GLY A 49 -20.00 -25.59 15.97
CA GLY A 49 -18.83 -26.41 16.28
C GLY A 49 -17.63 -25.55 16.66
N PRO A 50 -16.64 -26.09 17.39
CA PRO A 50 -15.47 -25.32 17.81
C PRO A 50 -14.70 -24.82 16.58
N HIS A 51 -14.80 -23.52 16.29
CA HIS A 51 -13.99 -22.85 15.29
C HIS A 51 -12.74 -22.29 15.96
N CYS A 52 -11.57 -22.78 15.55
CA CYS A 52 -10.30 -22.27 16.04
C CYS A 52 -10.02 -20.86 15.48
N THR A 53 -9.17 -20.09 16.18
CA THR A 53 -8.70 -18.75 15.78
C THR A 53 -8.29 -18.70 14.30
N ARG A 54 -7.53 -19.71 13.83
CA ARG A 54 -7.07 -19.82 12.44
C ARG A 54 -8.21 -19.91 11.42
N ALA A 55 -9.35 -20.50 11.78
CA ALA A 55 -10.51 -20.56 10.88
C ALA A 55 -11.17 -19.18 10.75
N VAL A 56 -11.36 -18.46 11.86
CA VAL A 56 -11.97 -17.12 11.89
C VAL A 56 -11.11 -16.11 11.12
N ILE A 57 -9.81 -16.04 11.41
CA ILE A 57 -8.91 -15.10 10.74
C ILE A 57 -8.81 -15.40 9.24
N ARG A 58 -8.87 -16.67 8.83
CA ARG A 58 -8.85 -17.04 7.41
C ARG A 58 -10.09 -16.55 6.67
N GLU A 59 -11.27 -16.64 7.29
CA GLU A 59 -12.50 -16.08 6.70
C GLU A 59 -12.44 -14.56 6.60
N LEU A 60 -11.92 -13.89 7.63
CA LEU A 60 -11.68 -12.45 7.59
C LEU A 60 -10.79 -12.06 6.40
N VAL A 61 -9.62 -12.69 6.26
CA VAL A 61 -8.68 -12.42 5.15
C VAL A 61 -9.37 -12.64 3.81
N ARG A 62 -10.09 -13.75 3.64
CA ARG A 62 -10.83 -14.04 2.40
C ARG A 62 -11.86 -12.97 2.05
N VAL A 63 -12.64 -12.52 3.03
CA VAL A 63 -13.66 -11.49 2.82
C VAL A 63 -13.02 -10.15 2.48
N ILE A 64 -11.99 -9.72 3.22
CA ILE A 64 -11.25 -8.48 2.92
C ILE A 64 -10.64 -8.53 1.52
N THR A 65 -9.99 -9.63 1.14
CA THR A 65 -9.42 -9.80 -0.20
C THR A 65 -10.49 -9.67 -1.29
N ARG A 66 -11.66 -10.32 -1.12
CA ARG A 66 -12.77 -10.21 -2.07
C ARG A 66 -13.29 -8.78 -2.18
N VAL A 67 -13.42 -8.07 -1.06
CA VAL A 67 -13.85 -6.67 -1.04
C VAL A 67 -12.84 -5.78 -1.76
N LEU A 68 -11.55 -5.93 -1.48
CA LEU A 68 -10.49 -5.12 -2.09
C LEU A 68 -10.33 -5.37 -3.61
N LEU A 69 -10.66 -6.57 -4.07
CA LEU A 69 -10.69 -6.94 -5.48
C LEU A 69 -12.04 -6.62 -6.16
N SER A 70 -13.06 -6.22 -5.40
CA SER A 70 -14.34 -5.82 -5.96
C SER A 70 -14.22 -4.50 -6.72
N GLY A 71 -14.80 -4.45 -7.91
CA GLY A 71 -14.91 -3.24 -8.73
C GLY A 71 -16.35 -2.76 -8.80
N SER A 72 -16.54 -1.44 -8.92
CA SER A 72 -17.84 -0.90 -9.29
C SER A 72 -17.94 -0.87 -10.81
N ASP A 73 -18.81 -1.69 -11.39
CA ASP A 73 -19.04 -1.85 -12.83
C ASP A 73 -19.80 -0.67 -13.47
N LYS A 74 -19.71 0.53 -12.88
CA LYS A 74 -20.19 1.74 -13.54
C LYS A 74 -19.16 2.07 -14.62
N GLY A 75 -19.44 1.63 -15.85
CA GLY A 75 -18.63 1.75 -17.07
C GLY A 75 -18.25 3.17 -17.52
N ARG A 76 -18.00 4.10 -16.58
CA ARG A 76 -17.20 5.29 -16.86
C ARG A 76 -15.77 4.83 -17.02
N ALA A 77 -15.29 4.87 -18.26
CA ALA A 77 -13.87 4.80 -18.56
C ALA A 77 -13.13 5.74 -17.57
N GLY A 78 -12.30 5.18 -16.69
CA GLY A 78 -11.55 5.97 -15.72
C GLY A 78 -10.81 7.09 -16.44
N THR A 79 -10.81 8.30 -15.87
CA THR A 79 -10.25 9.50 -16.53
C THR A 79 -8.78 9.30 -16.92
N LEU A 80 -8.06 8.45 -16.18
CA LEU A 80 -6.79 7.85 -16.59
C LEU A 80 -7.06 6.63 -17.50
N ARG A 81 -7.55 6.85 -18.73
CA ARG A 81 -7.80 5.76 -19.71
C ARG A 81 -6.52 4.98 -20.04
N SER A 82 -5.37 5.62 -19.85
CA SER A 82 -4.02 5.07 -19.91
C SER A 82 -3.18 5.71 -18.81
N GLY A 83 -3.50 5.42 -17.54
CA GLY A 83 -2.60 5.79 -16.44
C GLY A 83 -1.23 5.11 -16.61
N PRO A 84 -0.21 5.54 -15.85
CA PRO A 84 1.13 5.00 -15.97
C PRO A 84 1.12 3.47 -15.93
N GLY A 85 1.72 2.84 -16.94
CA GLY A 85 1.89 1.39 -16.98
C GLY A 85 2.81 0.94 -15.86
N LEU A 86 2.50 -0.19 -15.22
CA LEU A 86 3.36 -0.80 -14.20
C LEU A 86 4.76 -1.02 -14.80
N ARG A 87 5.74 -0.28 -14.28
CA ARG A 87 7.16 -0.41 -14.60
C ARG A 87 7.88 -1.03 -13.39
N GLY A 88 8.75 -1.98 -13.65
CA GLY A 88 9.53 -2.67 -12.61
C GLY A 88 9.05 -4.09 -12.30
N PRO A 89 9.79 -4.81 -11.44
CA PRO A 89 9.45 -6.18 -11.06
C PRO A 89 8.14 -6.21 -10.26
N PRO A 90 7.22 -7.14 -10.56
CA PRO A 90 5.96 -7.27 -9.82
C PRO A 90 6.14 -7.84 -8.41
N VAL A 91 7.35 -8.24 -8.06
CA VAL A 91 7.68 -8.89 -6.78
C VAL A 91 8.83 -8.16 -6.12
N CYS A 92 8.64 -7.81 -4.85
CA CYS A 92 9.69 -7.23 -4.00
C CYS A 92 10.62 -8.34 -3.48
N GLU A 93 11.94 -8.17 -3.57
CA GLU A 93 12.92 -9.15 -3.12
C GLU A 93 12.88 -9.40 -1.60
N ALA A 94 12.52 -8.37 -0.82
CA ALA A 94 12.34 -8.47 0.63
C ALA A 94 11.10 -9.32 1.00
N SER A 95 10.21 -9.62 0.05
CA SER A 95 9.07 -10.49 0.28
C SER A 95 9.51 -11.96 0.37
N PRO A 96 8.99 -12.76 1.33
CA PRO A 96 9.21 -14.20 1.38
C PRO A 96 8.77 -14.95 0.11
N PHE A 97 7.89 -14.34 -0.69
CA PHE A 97 7.37 -14.90 -1.94
C PHE A 97 8.32 -14.72 -3.15
N SER A 98 9.42 -13.98 -3.00
CA SER A 98 10.40 -13.76 -4.09
C SER A 98 11.09 -15.05 -4.54
N ARG A 99 11.18 -16.06 -3.67
CA ARG A 99 11.82 -17.36 -3.96
C ARG A 99 10.89 -18.41 -4.58
N SER A 100 9.58 -18.39 -4.26
CA SER A 100 8.65 -19.45 -4.66
C SER A 100 8.22 -19.39 -6.13
N LEU A 101 8.28 -18.21 -6.76
CA LEU A 101 7.90 -18.02 -8.17
C LEU A 101 8.98 -18.47 -9.16
N ARG A 102 10.25 -18.63 -8.73
CA ARG A 102 11.32 -19.17 -9.59
C ARG A 102 11.16 -20.67 -9.90
N CYS A 103 10.32 -21.39 -9.15
CA CYS A 103 10.12 -22.84 -9.30
C CYS A 103 8.89 -23.24 -10.14
N GLN A 104 8.00 -22.31 -10.51
CA GLN A 104 6.90 -22.61 -11.44
C GLN A 104 7.34 -22.40 -12.88
N GLY A 105 7.86 -23.47 -13.49
CA GLY A 105 8.17 -23.53 -14.90
C GLY A 105 6.91 -23.48 -15.79
N LYS A 106 7.09 -22.85 -16.96
CA LYS A 106 6.40 -23.12 -18.24
C LYS A 106 4.88 -23.35 -18.20
N ASN A 107 4.11 -22.46 -17.58
CA ASN A 107 2.72 -22.23 -17.99
C ASN A 107 2.57 -20.74 -18.32
N THR A 108 1.84 -20.46 -19.40
CA THR A 108 1.57 -19.12 -19.94
C THR A 108 1.33 -18.08 -18.85
N PRO A 109 2.01 -16.92 -18.86
CA PRO A 109 1.78 -15.89 -17.86
C PRO A 109 0.42 -15.26 -18.17
N GLU A 110 -0.64 -15.76 -17.55
CA GLU A 110 -1.83 -14.94 -17.36
C GLU A 110 -1.39 -13.72 -16.57
N ARG A 111 -1.28 -12.58 -17.28
CA ARG A 111 -1.03 -11.26 -16.71
C ARG A 111 -2.22 -10.84 -15.83
N SER A 112 -2.43 -11.51 -14.70
CA SER A 112 -3.50 -11.20 -13.75
C SER A 112 -3.02 -10.12 -12.78
N GLY A 113 -3.04 -8.87 -13.25
CA GLY A 113 -2.89 -7.69 -12.38
C GLY A 113 -4.16 -7.43 -11.56
N LEU A 114 -4.15 -6.36 -10.77
CA LEU A 114 -5.35 -5.90 -10.04
C LEU A 114 -6.52 -5.62 -11.01
N PRO A 115 -7.76 -5.96 -10.66
CA PRO A 115 -8.93 -5.59 -11.45
C PRO A 115 -9.02 -4.07 -11.64
N LYS A 116 -9.12 -3.59 -12.89
CA LYS A 116 -9.08 -2.14 -13.19
C LYS A 116 -10.14 -1.31 -12.48
N GLY A 117 -11.28 -1.93 -12.16
CA GLY A 117 -12.39 -1.29 -11.46
C GLY A 117 -12.24 -1.21 -9.94
N CYS A 118 -11.30 -1.95 -9.35
CA CYS A 118 -11.16 -2.02 -7.90
C CYS A 118 -10.44 -0.80 -7.33
N LEU A 119 -10.68 -0.52 -6.04
CA LEU A 119 -10.10 0.64 -5.38
C LEU A 119 -8.57 0.57 -5.34
N LEU A 120 -8.00 -0.62 -5.06
CA LEU A 120 -6.54 -0.80 -5.02
C LEU A 120 -5.87 -0.41 -6.34
N TYR A 121 -6.47 -0.78 -7.48
CA TYR A 121 -5.93 -0.40 -8.78
C TYR A 121 -5.97 1.11 -8.96
N LYS A 122 -7.09 1.76 -8.63
CA LYS A 122 -7.24 3.22 -8.76
C LYS A 122 -6.26 3.97 -7.86
N THR A 123 -6.10 3.55 -6.61
CA THR A 123 -5.11 4.11 -5.69
C THR A 123 -3.70 3.96 -6.25
N LEU A 124 -3.35 2.76 -6.73
CA LEU A 124 -2.05 2.50 -7.34
C LEU A 124 -1.78 3.42 -8.56
N GLN A 125 -2.77 3.65 -9.42
CA GLN A 125 -2.61 4.56 -10.57
C GLN A 125 -2.27 6.00 -10.14
N VAL A 126 -2.84 6.48 -9.03
CA VAL A 126 -2.51 7.80 -8.48
C VAL A 126 -1.13 7.80 -7.81
N GLN A 127 -0.77 6.73 -7.09
CA GLN A 127 0.58 6.57 -6.50
C GLN A 127 1.68 6.59 -7.57
N MET A 128 1.38 6.11 -8.77
CA MET A 128 2.32 6.07 -9.90
C MET A 128 2.50 7.42 -10.61
N LEU A 129 1.82 8.49 -10.18
CA LEU A 129 2.14 9.85 -10.64
C LEU A 129 3.55 10.29 -10.17
N ASP A 130 4.11 9.61 -9.17
CA ASP A 130 5.53 9.69 -8.83
C ASP A 130 6.40 8.94 -9.85
N LEU A 131 6.52 9.52 -11.04
CA LEU A 131 7.19 8.92 -12.20
C LEU A 131 8.72 9.01 -12.14
N LEU A 132 9.25 9.99 -11.41
CA LEU A 132 10.68 10.33 -11.40
C LEU A 132 11.39 9.83 -10.14
N ASP A 133 10.64 9.33 -9.17
CA ASP A 133 11.09 9.13 -7.78
C ASP A 133 11.54 10.45 -7.12
N ILE A 134 11.74 10.44 -5.81
CA ILE A 134 12.14 11.63 -5.07
C ILE A 134 13.53 12.14 -5.48
N GLU A 135 14.45 11.24 -5.85
CA GLU A 135 15.78 11.62 -6.35
C GLU A 135 15.72 12.38 -7.68
N GLY A 136 14.85 11.93 -8.61
CA GLY A 136 14.65 12.60 -9.90
C GLY A 136 13.78 13.85 -9.80
N LEU A 137 12.86 13.91 -8.84
CA LEU A 137 12.00 15.07 -8.60
C LEU A 137 12.72 16.23 -7.91
N TYR A 138 13.61 15.95 -6.95
CA TYR A 138 14.20 16.99 -6.12
C TYR A 138 14.91 18.12 -6.90
N PRO A 139 15.64 17.86 -8.00
CA PRO A 139 16.14 18.92 -8.88
C PRO A 139 15.06 19.82 -9.49
N LEU A 140 13.89 19.27 -9.84
CA LEU A 140 12.75 20.04 -10.34
C LEU A 140 12.14 20.91 -9.24
N TYR A 141 12.02 20.39 -8.02
CA TYR A 141 11.63 21.18 -6.85
C TYR A 141 12.56 22.37 -6.66
N ARG A 142 13.88 22.16 -6.71
CA ARG A 142 14.89 23.24 -6.59
C ARG A 142 14.77 24.28 -7.71
N ARG A 143 14.36 23.88 -8.92
CA ARG A 143 14.10 24.82 -10.03
C ARG A 143 12.93 25.76 -9.70
N VAL A 144 11.84 25.20 -9.17
CA VAL A 144 10.67 25.99 -8.73
C VAL A 144 11.05 26.91 -7.57
N GLU A 145 11.78 26.41 -6.57
CA GLU A 145 12.23 27.24 -5.43
C GLU A 145 13.05 28.44 -5.87
N ARG A 146 14.05 28.24 -6.72
CA ARG A 146 14.88 29.34 -7.24
C ARG A 146 14.05 30.37 -8.00
N TYR A 147 13.03 29.94 -8.75
CA TYR A 147 12.11 30.86 -9.41
C TYR A 147 11.30 31.68 -8.39
N LEU A 148 10.83 31.04 -7.31
CA LEU A 148 10.08 31.73 -6.25
C LEU A 148 10.97 32.61 -5.36
N GLU A 149 12.25 32.30 -5.22
CA GLU A 149 13.24 33.17 -4.56
C GLU A 149 13.39 34.50 -5.34
N GLU A 150 13.37 34.43 -6.67
CA GLU A 150 13.43 35.60 -7.55
C GLU A 150 12.07 36.32 -7.67
N PHE A 151 10.96 35.57 -7.69
CA PHE A 151 9.59 36.08 -7.86
C PHE A 151 8.63 35.54 -6.78
N PRO A 152 8.71 36.03 -5.52
CA PRO A 152 7.91 35.48 -4.41
C PRO A 152 6.39 35.59 -4.61
N GLU A 153 5.93 36.67 -5.26
CA GLU A 153 4.51 36.94 -5.52
C GLU A 153 3.85 35.91 -6.45
N GLU A 154 4.65 35.26 -7.31
CA GLU A 154 4.16 34.26 -8.26
C GLU A 154 3.69 32.98 -7.59
N ARG A 155 4.01 32.75 -6.30
CA ARG A 155 3.52 31.58 -5.56
C ARG A 155 1.99 31.45 -5.63
N LYS A 156 1.28 32.57 -5.50
CA LYS A 156 -0.18 32.61 -5.55
C LYS A 156 -0.69 32.44 -6.98
N THR A 157 -0.05 33.07 -7.95
CA THR A 157 -0.38 32.97 -9.38
C THR A 157 -0.24 31.54 -9.89
N LEU A 158 0.82 30.84 -9.48
CA LEU A 158 1.10 29.45 -9.82
C LEU A 158 0.17 28.44 -9.10
N GLN A 159 -0.62 28.93 -8.14
CA GLN A 159 -1.56 28.15 -7.33
C GLN A 159 -0.87 26.98 -6.61
N ILE A 160 0.32 27.22 -6.04
CA ILE A 160 1.10 26.17 -5.37
C ILE A 160 0.31 25.58 -4.20
N ASP A 161 -0.38 26.44 -3.45
CA ASP A 161 -1.20 26.08 -2.28
C ASP A 161 -2.71 26.08 -2.58
N GLY A 162 -3.07 26.06 -3.85
CA GLY A 162 -4.45 26.07 -4.32
C GLY A 162 -4.92 27.44 -4.82
N PRO A 163 -6.23 27.57 -5.16
CA PRO A 163 -7.29 26.56 -4.96
C PRO A 163 -7.08 25.28 -5.77
N TYR A 164 -7.53 24.15 -5.24
CA TYR A 164 -7.47 22.84 -5.90
C TYR A 164 -8.75 22.60 -6.72
N ASP A 165 -8.90 23.36 -7.79
CA ASP A 165 -10.06 23.34 -8.68
C ASP A 165 -9.88 22.41 -9.89
N GLU A 166 -10.82 22.48 -10.85
CA GLU A 166 -10.74 21.68 -12.07
C GLU A 166 -9.52 21.99 -12.93
N ALA A 167 -9.02 23.24 -12.95
CA ALA A 167 -7.83 23.58 -13.71
C ALA A 167 -6.57 22.95 -13.09
N PHE A 168 -6.49 22.91 -11.75
CA PHE A 168 -5.49 22.11 -11.04
C PHE A 168 -5.59 20.63 -11.43
N TYR A 169 -6.79 20.05 -11.42
CA TYR A 169 -7.00 18.65 -11.81
C TYR A 169 -6.56 18.36 -13.25
N GLN A 170 -6.90 19.21 -14.22
CA GLN A 170 -6.48 19.03 -15.62
C GLN A 170 -4.96 19.05 -15.79
N ARG A 171 -4.24 19.91 -15.05
CA ARG A 171 -2.76 19.95 -15.09
C ARG A 171 -2.13 18.64 -14.66
N LEU A 172 -2.73 17.95 -13.67
CA LEU A 172 -2.21 16.66 -13.19
C LEU A 172 -2.29 15.55 -14.24
N LEU A 173 -3.11 15.70 -15.29
CA LEU A 173 -3.28 14.71 -16.34
C LEU A 173 -2.14 14.72 -17.37
N ASP A 174 -1.24 15.71 -17.34
CA ASP A 174 -0.06 15.73 -18.21
C ASP A 174 1.01 14.73 -17.73
N LEU A 175 1.00 13.55 -18.34
CA LEU A 175 1.93 12.47 -18.02
C LEU A 175 3.25 12.54 -18.81
N SER A 176 3.53 13.63 -19.54
CA SER A 176 4.81 13.79 -20.24
C SER A 176 5.99 13.69 -19.27
N THR A 177 7.01 12.90 -19.58
CA THR A 177 8.20 12.74 -18.73
C THR A 177 9.42 13.50 -19.24
N GLU A 178 9.32 14.11 -20.41
CA GLU A 178 10.44 14.83 -21.03
C GLU A 178 10.54 16.23 -20.43
N ASP A 179 11.67 16.51 -19.77
CA ASP A 179 11.95 17.81 -19.17
C ASP A 179 12.32 18.82 -20.25
N ASP A 180 11.43 19.78 -20.50
CA ASP A 180 11.61 20.89 -21.44
C ASP A 180 12.43 22.06 -20.84
N GLY A 181 12.89 21.93 -19.60
CA GLY A 181 13.65 22.95 -18.88
C GLY A 181 12.80 24.05 -18.24
N THR A 182 11.48 24.04 -18.42
CA THR A 182 10.60 25.11 -17.92
C THR A 182 10.28 24.96 -16.42
N VAL A 183 9.84 26.06 -15.81
CA VAL A 183 9.27 26.07 -14.45
C VAL A 183 7.89 25.40 -14.44
N ALA A 184 7.12 25.53 -15.53
CA ALA A 184 5.80 24.93 -15.67
C ALA A 184 5.87 23.39 -15.62
N PHE A 185 6.77 22.78 -16.39
CA PHE A 185 7.02 21.33 -16.33
C PHE A 185 7.42 20.89 -14.92
N ALA A 186 8.41 21.57 -14.34
CA ALA A 186 8.90 21.27 -12.99
C ALA A 186 7.78 21.34 -11.94
N LEU A 187 6.94 22.38 -12.02
CA LEU A 187 5.79 22.56 -11.13
C LEU A 187 4.75 21.45 -11.33
N THR A 188 4.43 21.06 -12.56
CA THR A 188 3.52 19.94 -12.84
C THR A 188 3.99 18.65 -12.17
N LYS A 189 5.30 18.33 -12.28
CA LYS A 189 5.89 17.14 -11.64
C LYS A 189 5.87 17.21 -10.12
N VAL A 190 6.17 18.38 -9.55
CA VAL A 190 6.05 18.64 -8.11
C VAL A 190 4.62 18.39 -7.63
N GLN A 191 3.61 18.89 -8.34
CA GLN A 191 2.21 18.72 -7.94
C GLN A 191 1.75 17.26 -8.07
N GLN A 192 2.13 16.58 -9.16
CA GLN A 192 1.91 15.15 -9.34
C GLN A 192 2.51 14.32 -8.20
N TYR A 193 3.73 14.64 -7.78
CA TYR A 193 4.38 13.99 -6.64
C TYR A 193 3.62 14.18 -5.33
N ARG A 194 3.16 15.41 -5.03
CA ARG A 194 2.39 15.68 -3.80
C ARG A 194 1.10 14.85 -3.75
N VAL A 195 0.41 14.74 -4.89
CA VAL A 195 -0.79 13.89 -5.03
C VAL A 195 -0.43 12.41 -4.85
N ALA A 196 0.66 11.95 -5.46
CA ALA A 196 1.14 10.58 -5.30
C ALA A 196 1.50 10.25 -3.84
N MET A 197 2.20 11.13 -3.15
CA MET A 197 2.56 10.97 -1.73
C MET A 197 1.32 10.96 -0.83
N THR A 198 0.28 11.72 -1.18
CA THR A 198 -1.01 11.66 -0.49
C THR A 198 -1.64 10.27 -0.65
N ALA A 199 -1.65 9.73 -1.86
CA ALA A 199 -2.17 8.39 -2.13
C ALA A 199 -1.31 7.24 -1.56
N LYS A 200 0.00 7.46 -1.34
CA LYS A 200 0.89 6.50 -0.66
C LYS A 200 0.61 6.43 0.85
N ASP A 201 0.19 7.55 1.44
CA ASP A 201 -0.08 7.69 2.88
C ASP A 201 -1.57 7.62 3.24
N CYS A 202 -2.48 7.34 2.30
CA CYS A 202 -3.92 7.27 2.55
C CYS A 202 -4.33 5.96 3.24
N SER A 203 -5.43 5.97 3.98
CA SER A 203 -6.02 4.77 4.60
C SER A 203 -7.21 4.25 3.80
N ILE A 204 -7.40 2.93 3.76
CA ILE A 204 -8.60 2.29 3.20
C ILE A 204 -9.45 1.73 4.34
N MET A 205 -10.68 2.23 4.47
CA MET A 205 -11.65 1.74 5.44
C MET A 205 -12.63 0.79 4.77
N ILE A 206 -12.82 -0.40 5.35
CA ILE A 206 -13.80 -1.40 4.92
C ILE A 206 -14.80 -1.58 6.05
N ALA A 207 -16.07 -1.26 5.80
CA ALA A 207 -17.16 -1.56 6.73
C ALA A 207 -17.89 -2.82 6.28
N LEU A 208 -18.13 -3.74 7.22
CA LEU A 208 -18.85 -5.00 6.99
C LEU A 208 -20.04 -5.07 7.93
N SER A 209 -21.23 -5.30 7.38
CA SER A 209 -22.45 -5.53 8.16
C SER A 209 -23.10 -6.85 7.73
N PRO A 210 -23.47 -7.75 8.65
CA PRO A 210 -24.27 -8.93 8.32
C PRO A 210 -25.55 -8.55 7.58
N CYS A 211 -25.96 -9.37 6.61
CA CYS A 211 -27.20 -9.20 5.86
C CYS A 211 -28.06 -10.48 5.97
N LEU A 212 -29.35 -10.32 6.32
CA LEU A 212 -30.35 -11.40 6.34
C LEU A 212 -31.02 -11.51 4.96
N GLN A 213 -31.41 -12.73 4.58
CA GLN A 213 -31.77 -13.13 3.21
C GLN A 213 -32.91 -12.35 2.53
N ASP A 214 -33.70 -11.53 3.25
CA ASP A 214 -34.94 -10.93 2.72
C ASP A 214 -35.04 -9.39 2.72
N ALA A 215 -33.98 -8.65 3.07
CA ALA A 215 -34.02 -7.18 3.03
C ALA A 215 -33.67 -6.65 1.62
N SER A 216 -34.60 -6.78 0.68
CA SER A 216 -34.50 -6.34 -0.72
C SER A 216 -34.65 -4.82 -0.90
N SER A 217 -33.84 -4.01 -0.22
CA SER A 217 -33.87 -2.54 -0.39
C SER A 217 -32.52 -1.83 -0.39
N ASP A 218 -31.44 -2.45 0.10
CA ASP A 218 -30.14 -1.75 0.15
C ASP A 218 -29.32 -2.04 -1.12
N GLN A 219 -29.05 -0.98 -1.91
CA GLN A 219 -28.19 -1.02 -3.11
C GLN A 219 -26.70 -1.32 -2.80
N ARG A 220 -26.36 -1.74 -1.57
CA ARG A 220 -24.98 -1.98 -1.16
C ARG A 220 -24.48 -3.31 -1.72
N PRO A 221 -23.23 -3.37 -2.19
CA PRO A 221 -22.67 -4.61 -2.71
C PRO A 221 -22.55 -5.64 -1.57
N ILE A 222 -22.71 -6.92 -1.94
CA ILE A 222 -22.69 -8.04 -1.00
C ILE A 222 -21.45 -8.89 -1.25
N VAL A 223 -20.73 -9.25 -0.19
CA VAL A 223 -19.63 -10.22 -0.22
C VAL A 223 -19.99 -11.47 0.59
N PRO A 224 -19.92 -12.67 -0.01
CA PRO A 224 -20.18 -13.92 0.71
C PRO A 224 -18.96 -14.38 1.53
N SER A 225 -19.20 -14.94 2.71
CA SER A 225 -18.27 -15.79 3.47
C SER A 225 -18.73 -17.26 3.43
N SER A 226 -18.05 -18.16 4.14
CA SER A 226 -18.42 -19.58 4.17
C SER A 226 -19.79 -19.85 4.81
N ARG A 227 -20.24 -19.03 5.76
CA ARG A 227 -21.51 -19.23 6.49
C ARG A 227 -22.37 -17.97 6.64
N SER A 228 -21.89 -16.82 6.18
CA SER A 228 -22.57 -15.53 6.30
C SER A 228 -22.49 -14.75 4.98
N ARG A 229 -23.25 -13.66 4.91
CA ARG A 229 -23.16 -12.66 3.84
C ARG A 229 -23.01 -11.28 4.49
N PHE A 230 -22.16 -10.45 3.91
CA PHE A 230 -21.93 -9.10 4.39
C PHE A 230 -22.31 -8.10 3.32
N ALA A 231 -23.16 -7.12 3.66
CA ALA A 231 -23.18 -5.86 2.94
C ALA A 231 -21.89 -5.11 3.30
N PHE A 232 -21.24 -4.50 2.31
CA PHE A 232 -19.99 -3.79 2.54
C PHE A 232 -19.95 -2.41 1.90
N SER A 233 -19.11 -1.54 2.46
CA SER A 233 -18.72 -0.27 1.85
C SER A 233 -17.22 -0.07 2.00
N VAL A 234 -16.62 0.59 1.01
CA VAL A 234 -15.19 0.90 1.01
C VAL A 234 -15.04 2.41 0.88
N SER A 235 -14.15 2.99 1.69
CA SER A 235 -13.85 4.42 1.70
C SER A 235 -12.35 4.65 1.78
N VAL A 236 -11.89 5.78 1.27
CA VAL A 236 -10.50 6.24 1.40
C VAL A 236 -10.49 7.41 2.37
N LEU A 237 -9.56 7.39 3.32
CA LEU A 237 -9.36 8.42 4.33
C LEU A 237 -7.97 9.04 4.15
N ASP A 238 -7.70 10.14 4.86
CA ASP A 238 -6.39 10.81 4.90
C ASP A 238 -5.93 11.34 3.52
N LEU A 239 -6.85 12.03 2.83
CA LEU A 239 -6.64 12.58 1.48
C LEU A 239 -6.21 14.06 1.46
N ASP A 240 -5.71 14.57 2.58
CA ASP A 240 -5.17 15.93 2.65
C ASP A 240 -3.87 16.00 1.84
N LEU A 241 -3.83 16.91 0.85
CA LEU A 241 -2.69 17.05 -0.05
C LEU A 241 -1.42 17.35 0.75
N LYS A 242 -0.36 16.56 0.54
CA LYS A 242 0.94 16.78 1.21
C LYS A 242 1.45 18.21 0.93
N PRO A 243 1.96 18.92 1.94
CA PRO A 243 2.42 20.30 1.77
C PRO A 243 3.67 20.36 0.90
N TYR A 244 3.83 21.46 0.15
CA TYR A 244 4.96 21.68 -0.76
C TYR A 244 6.30 21.65 -0.03
N GLU A 245 6.35 22.22 1.17
CA GLU A 245 7.54 22.35 2.03
C GLU A 245 8.02 21.00 2.57
N SER A 246 7.23 19.93 2.44
CA SER A 246 7.65 18.59 2.90
C SER A 246 8.62 17.89 1.95
N ILE A 247 8.76 18.35 0.70
CA ILE A 247 9.57 17.69 -0.33
C ILE A 247 11.06 17.57 0.08
N PRO A 248 11.74 18.60 0.60
CA PRO A 248 13.11 18.47 1.11
C PRO A 248 13.25 17.45 2.24
N HIS A 249 12.26 17.38 3.12
CA HIS A 249 12.24 16.38 4.18
C HIS A 249 12.14 14.96 3.61
N GLN A 250 11.27 14.73 2.61
CA GLN A 250 11.13 13.43 1.96
C GLN A 250 12.43 12.97 1.30
N TYR A 251 13.10 13.86 0.55
CA TYR A 251 14.40 13.56 -0.07
C TYR A 251 15.44 13.13 0.98
N LYS A 252 15.52 13.84 2.12
CA LYS A 252 16.43 13.49 3.20
C LYS A 252 16.06 12.20 3.92
N LEU A 253 14.77 11.93 4.08
CA LEU A 253 14.27 10.73 4.74
C LEU A 253 14.55 9.49 3.89
N ASP A 254 14.26 9.56 2.59
CA ASP A 254 14.50 8.47 1.64
C ASP A 254 15.98 8.06 1.62
N GLY A 255 16.87 9.03 1.47
CA GLY A 255 18.32 8.79 1.52
C GLY A 255 18.76 8.14 2.85
N LYS A 256 18.13 8.46 3.99
CA LYS A 256 18.41 7.77 5.27
C LYS A 256 17.92 6.32 5.26
N ILE A 257 16.71 6.06 4.76
CA ILE A 257 16.10 4.74 4.71
C ILE A 257 16.96 3.80 3.84
N VAL A 258 17.27 4.23 2.62
CA VAL A 258 18.08 3.45 1.66
C VAL A 258 19.47 3.17 2.22
N ASN A 259 20.17 4.19 2.72
CA ASN A 259 21.51 4.02 3.28
C ASN A 259 21.52 3.08 4.49
N TYR A 260 20.52 3.17 5.36
CA TYR A 260 20.43 2.29 6.52
C TYR A 260 20.14 0.84 6.10
N TYR A 261 19.23 0.64 5.15
CA TYR A 261 18.91 -0.68 4.61
C TYR A 261 20.14 -1.35 4.00
N LEU A 262 20.86 -0.65 3.11
CA LEU A 262 22.06 -1.17 2.45
C LEU A 262 23.15 -1.56 3.47
N LYS A 263 23.42 -0.70 4.47
CA LYS A 263 24.36 -1.02 5.55
C LYS A 263 23.97 -2.28 6.33
N THR A 264 22.68 -2.46 6.60
CA THR A 264 22.16 -3.61 7.35
C THR A 264 22.28 -4.90 6.54
N VAL A 265 22.02 -4.85 5.23
CA VAL A 265 22.17 -6.01 4.34
C VAL A 265 23.65 -6.41 4.21
N HIS A 266 24.55 -5.45 3.94
CA HIS A 266 25.99 -5.72 3.85
C HIS A 266 26.57 -6.31 5.14
N ALA A 267 26.12 -5.86 6.32
CA ALA A 267 26.55 -6.41 7.60
C ALA A 267 26.12 -7.88 7.80
N LYS A 268 24.93 -8.26 7.29
CA LYS A 268 24.45 -9.65 7.33
C LYS A 268 25.25 -10.54 6.39
N ASP A 269 25.56 -10.07 5.18
CA ASP A 269 26.34 -10.85 4.21
C ASP A 269 27.80 -11.06 4.68
N ALA A 270 28.41 -10.04 5.30
CA ALA A 270 29.74 -10.17 5.91
C ALA A 270 29.76 -11.18 7.07
N THR A 271 28.69 -11.22 7.87
CA THR A 271 28.54 -12.19 8.97
C THR A 271 28.37 -13.62 8.45
N VAL A 272 27.57 -13.82 7.39
CA VAL A 272 27.36 -15.12 6.74
C VAL A 272 28.62 -15.61 6.01
N MET A 273 29.42 -14.70 5.44
CA MET A 273 30.74 -15.01 4.88
C MET A 273 31.72 -15.45 5.98
N SER A 274 31.76 -14.73 7.12
CA SER A 274 32.62 -15.07 8.26
C SER A 274 32.29 -16.45 8.86
N THR A 275 31.02 -16.84 8.93
CA THR A 275 30.64 -18.19 9.39
C THR A 275 31.05 -19.28 8.42
N ARG A 276 30.99 -19.03 7.09
CA ARG A 276 31.46 -20.00 6.08
C ARG A 276 32.97 -20.23 6.12
N PHE A 277 33.75 -19.20 6.42
CA PHE A 277 35.21 -19.35 6.57
C PHE A 277 35.61 -20.11 7.84
N LYS A 278 34.76 -20.18 8.87
CA LYS A 278 35.01 -21.01 10.07
C LYS A 278 34.65 -22.48 9.87
N GLU A 279 33.73 -22.82 8.96
CA GLU A 279 33.36 -24.21 8.68
C GLU A 279 34.34 -24.94 7.74
N SER A 280 35.22 -24.23 7.00
CA SER A 280 36.15 -24.87 6.07
C SER A 280 37.49 -25.30 6.67
N GLU A 281 37.76 -25.05 7.95
CA GLU A 281 39.02 -25.45 8.62
C GLU A 281 38.97 -26.86 9.26
N ASP A 282 37.80 -27.53 9.29
CA ASP A 282 37.59 -28.80 10.02
C ASP A 282 37.46 -30.05 9.12
N CYS A 283 38.04 -30.06 7.92
CA CYS A 283 38.13 -31.26 7.08
C CYS A 283 39.56 -31.79 7.00
N THR A 284 40.10 -32.24 8.13
CA THR A 284 41.32 -33.08 8.13
C THR A 284 40.91 -34.54 7.95
N LEU A 285 41.10 -35.07 6.75
CA LEU A 285 40.97 -36.50 6.45
C LEU A 285 42.03 -37.30 7.22
N VAL A 286 41.62 -38.05 8.23
CA VAL A 286 42.49 -39.00 8.93
C VAL A 286 42.43 -40.34 8.19
N LEU A 287 43.45 -40.60 7.37
CA LEU A 287 43.73 -41.93 6.82
C LEU A 287 44.24 -42.83 7.94
N HIS A 288 43.43 -43.80 8.37
CA HIS A 288 43.92 -44.90 9.20
C HIS A 288 44.65 -45.92 8.31
N LYS A 289 45.90 -46.20 8.67
CA LYS A 289 46.75 -47.23 8.06
C LYS A 289 46.39 -48.59 8.68
N VAL A 290 46.30 -49.61 7.82
CA VAL A 290 46.01 -51.03 8.10
C VAL A 290 46.95 -51.61 9.14
#